data_AF-A0AAD8GZ45-F1
#
_entry.id   AF-A0AAD8GZ45-F1
#
_cell.length_a   1.000
_cell.length_b   1.000
_cell.length_c   1.000
_cell.angle_alpha   90.00
_cell.angle_beta   90.00
_cell.angle_gamma   90.00
#
_symmetry.space_group_name_H-M   'P 1'
#
loop_
_entity.id
_entity.type
_entity.pdbx_description
1 polymer ?
#
loop_
_entity_poly.entity_id
_entity_poly.type
_entity_poly.pdbx_seq_one_letter_code
_entity_poly.pdbx_strand_id
1 'polypeptide(L)'
;MNLHKSMTFRTLLSFIKKKCITGSICFSPEKLDYLKKRALEDGTLEKCTTFEALSAFLWRARSQALKLHPDQQTKLLFSVDGRSRFNPPLAEGYFGNGIVLTNSLCSSGDLVENPLSFTVKLVHDAVNLVTDTYMKSAIDYFEVTRARPSLDATLLITTWSRLAFHTTDFGWGEPILSGPVALPEKEVILFLTSDLL
;
A
#
# COMPACT_ATOMS: atom_id res chain seq x y z
N MET A 1 36.13 -39.26 -18.36
CA MET A 1 35.57 -38.97 -17.03
C MET A 1 35.09 -37.53 -17.05
N ASN A 2 33.78 -37.34 -16.92
CA ASN A 2 33.04 -36.13 -17.34
C ASN A 2 33.38 -34.88 -16.53
N LEU A 3 33.77 -33.80 -17.22
CA LEU A 3 33.67 -32.44 -16.67
C LEU A 3 32.18 -32.04 -16.66
N HIS A 4 31.56 -32.06 -15.48
CA HIS A 4 30.31 -31.36 -15.27
C HIS A 4 30.57 -29.85 -15.44
N LYS A 5 30.09 -29.28 -16.55
CA LYS A 5 29.89 -27.83 -16.67
C LYS A 5 28.85 -27.43 -15.62
N SER A 6 29.30 -26.77 -14.55
CA SER A 6 28.40 -26.08 -13.62
C SER A 6 27.69 -24.97 -14.38
N MET A 7 26.41 -25.15 -14.65
CA MET A 7 25.55 -24.15 -15.29
C MET A 7 24.95 -23.27 -14.18
N THR A 8 25.64 -22.18 -13.86
CA THR A 8 25.19 -21.21 -12.87
C THR A 8 24.12 -20.30 -13.52
N PHE A 9 22.84 -20.56 -13.26
CA PHE A 9 21.76 -19.62 -13.58
C PHE A 9 21.83 -18.44 -12.61
N ARG A 10 22.62 -17.41 -12.95
CA ARG A 10 22.42 -16.07 -12.39
C ARG A 10 21.25 -15.46 -13.13
N THR A 11 20.09 -15.37 -12.47
CA THR A 11 18.90 -14.71 -12.97
C THR A 11 19.27 -13.35 -13.56
N LEU A 12 19.19 -13.25 -14.88
CA LEU A 12 19.48 -12.08 -15.68
C LEU A 12 18.31 -11.07 -15.61
N LEU A 13 17.80 -10.80 -14.40
CA LEU A 13 16.73 -9.82 -14.14
C LEU A 13 17.28 -8.43 -13.77
N SER A 14 18.57 -8.17 -14.03
CA SER A 14 19.15 -6.83 -13.94
C SER A 14 18.95 -5.98 -15.21
N PHE A 15 18.29 -6.49 -16.24
CA PHE A 15 18.21 -5.80 -17.52
C PHE A 15 16.94 -4.95 -17.63
N ILE A 16 17.18 -3.64 -17.63
CA ILE A 16 16.27 -2.49 -17.73
C ILE A 16 15.81 -1.95 -16.36
N LYS A 17 16.72 -1.26 -15.66
CA LYS A 17 16.32 -0.10 -14.85
C LYS A 17 15.69 0.92 -15.81
N LYS A 18 14.38 0.85 -16.02
CA LYS A 18 13.66 1.94 -16.69
C LYS A 18 13.86 3.20 -15.83
N LYS A 19 14.22 4.31 -16.46
CA LYS A 19 14.32 5.59 -15.79
C LYS A 19 12.92 5.95 -15.29
N CYS A 20 12.69 5.81 -13.99
CA CYS A 20 11.47 6.26 -13.33
C CYS A 20 11.66 7.72 -12.93
N ILE A 21 10.64 8.53 -13.20
CA ILE A 21 10.55 9.89 -12.68
C ILE A 21 9.66 9.80 -11.44
N THR A 22 10.16 10.25 -10.30
CA THR A 22 9.35 10.39 -9.10
C THR A 22 8.75 11.79 -9.08
N GLY A 23 7.47 11.88 -8.74
CA GLY A 23 6.76 13.13 -8.59
C GLY A 23 5.71 13.02 -7.49
N SER A 24 5.23 14.16 -7.03
CA SER A 24 4.09 14.26 -6.12
C SER A 24 2.83 14.60 -6.90
N ILE A 25 1.69 14.05 -6.45
CA ILE A 25 0.37 14.38 -6.97
C ILE A 25 -0.50 14.80 -5.78
N CYS A 26 -1.02 16.03 -5.82
CA CYS A 26 -1.88 16.54 -4.76
C CYS A 26 -3.35 16.16 -5.01
N PHE A 27 -3.93 15.50 -4.01
CA PHE A 27 -5.36 15.24 -3.93
C PHE A 27 -5.97 16.18 -2.91
N SER A 28 -6.72 17.18 -3.39
CA SER A 28 -7.45 18.11 -2.53
C SER A 28 -8.58 17.39 -1.79
N PRO A 29 -9.08 17.95 -0.67
CA PRO A 29 -10.22 17.37 0.05
C PRO A 29 -11.42 17.05 -0.85
N GLU A 30 -11.73 17.93 -1.81
CA GLU A 30 -12.86 17.75 -2.74
C GLU A 30 -12.64 16.55 -3.67
N LYS A 31 -11.40 16.33 -4.13
CA LYS A 31 -11.06 15.16 -4.95
C LYS A 31 -11.15 13.87 -4.15
N LEU A 32 -10.72 13.90 -2.89
CA LEU A 32 -10.81 12.75 -2.00
C LEU A 32 -12.26 12.39 -1.68
N ASP A 33 -13.09 13.39 -1.41
CA ASP A 33 -14.52 13.18 -1.16
C ASP A 33 -15.27 12.76 -2.42
N TYR A 34 -14.87 13.26 -3.58
CA TYR A 34 -15.36 12.76 -4.87
C TYR A 34 -15.03 11.27 -5.05
N LEU A 35 -13.80 10.83 -4.76
CA LEU A 35 -13.42 9.42 -4.84
C LEU A 35 -14.24 8.54 -3.88
N LYS A 36 -14.47 9.01 -2.64
CA LYS A 36 -15.33 8.30 -1.69
C LYS A 36 -16.77 8.20 -2.20
N LYS A 37 -17.35 9.29 -2.69
CA LYS A 37 -18.72 9.27 -3.26
C LYS A 37 -18.82 8.25 -4.38
N ARG A 38 -17.88 8.27 -5.34
CA ARG A 38 -17.81 7.27 -6.43
C ARG A 38 -17.67 5.83 -5.97
N ALA A 39 -16.96 5.60 -4.88
CA ALA A 39 -16.81 4.27 -4.31
C ALA A 39 -18.10 3.72 -3.68
N LEU A 40 -19.05 4.60 -3.34
CA LEU A 40 -20.31 4.27 -2.68
C LEU A 40 -21.53 4.37 -3.61
N GLU A 41 -21.35 4.88 -4.84
CA GLU A 41 -22.43 5.20 -5.79
C GLU A 41 -23.36 4.02 -6.11
N ASP A 42 -22.84 2.79 -6.14
CA ASP A 42 -23.60 1.59 -6.51
C ASP A 42 -24.11 0.77 -5.32
N GLY A 43 -23.89 1.24 -4.09
CA GLY A 43 -24.35 0.57 -2.87
C GLY A 43 -23.60 -0.71 -2.49
N THR A 44 -22.52 -1.09 -3.19
CA THR A 44 -21.69 -2.25 -2.83
C THR A 44 -21.04 -2.12 -1.45
N LEU A 45 -20.81 -0.88 -1.02
CA LEU A 45 -20.21 -0.52 0.26
C LEU A 45 -21.08 0.54 0.94
N GLU A 46 -21.29 0.40 2.24
CA GLU A 46 -21.98 1.41 3.04
C GLU A 46 -21.07 2.60 3.38
N LYS A 47 -19.77 2.34 3.53
CA LYS A 47 -18.76 3.34 3.88
C LYS A 47 -17.39 2.94 3.38
N CYS A 48 -16.54 3.94 3.15
CA CYS A 48 -15.11 3.74 2.92
C CYS A 48 -14.29 4.90 3.49
N THR A 49 -13.05 4.61 3.86
CA THR A 49 -12.06 5.58 4.30
C THR A 49 -11.38 6.25 3.10
N THR A 50 -10.76 7.42 3.33
CA THR A 50 -9.91 8.08 2.32
C THR A 50 -8.79 7.14 1.84
N PHE A 51 -8.19 6.39 2.77
CA PHE A 51 -7.13 5.44 2.45
C PHE A 51 -7.63 4.35 1.48
N GLU A 52 -8.77 3.73 1.76
CA GLU A 52 -9.34 2.68 0.92
C GLU A 52 -9.69 3.21 -0.48
N ALA A 53 -10.40 4.34 -0.55
CA ALA A 53 -10.82 4.95 -1.81
C ALA A 53 -9.61 5.35 -2.69
N LEU A 54 -8.62 6.02 -2.10
CA LEU A 54 -7.44 6.49 -2.82
C LEU A 54 -6.52 5.32 -3.23
N SER A 55 -6.32 4.35 -2.35
CA SER A 55 -5.48 3.17 -2.64
C SER A 55 -6.07 2.35 -3.79
N ALA A 56 -7.37 2.12 -3.77
CA ALA A 56 -8.08 1.45 -4.86
C ALA A 56 -7.97 2.23 -6.17
N PHE A 57 -8.21 3.53 -6.14
CA PHE A 57 -8.08 4.38 -7.32
C PHE A 57 -6.68 4.31 -7.93
N LEU A 58 -5.63 4.42 -7.12
CA LEU A 58 -4.24 4.37 -7.58
C LEU A 58 -3.85 2.98 -8.10
N TRP A 59 -4.35 1.91 -7.48
CA TRP A 59 -4.09 0.55 -7.96
C TRP A 59 -4.70 0.32 -9.36
N ARG A 60 -5.92 0.78 -9.59
CA ARG A 60 -6.57 0.77 -10.91
C ARG A 60 -5.80 1.62 -11.91
N ALA A 61 -5.55 2.89 -11.57
CA ALA A 61 -4.87 3.85 -12.46
C ALA A 61 -3.47 3.36 -12.86
N ARG A 62 -2.72 2.77 -11.91
CA ARG A 62 -1.40 2.19 -12.17
C ARG A 62 -1.49 1.00 -13.12
N SER A 63 -2.43 0.10 -12.91
CA SER A 63 -2.61 -1.09 -13.75
C SER A 63 -2.95 -0.69 -15.19
N GLN A 64 -3.82 0.32 -15.37
CA GLN A 64 -4.14 0.92 -16.67
C GLN A 64 -2.92 1.58 -17.32
N ALA A 65 -2.19 2.41 -16.58
CA ALA A 65 -1.03 3.13 -17.11
C ALA A 65 0.10 2.19 -17.56
N LEU A 66 0.27 1.06 -16.87
CA LEU A 66 1.22 0.02 -17.24
C LEU A 66 0.76 -0.87 -18.39
N LYS A 67 -0.53 -0.80 -18.79
CA LYS A 67 -1.13 -1.67 -19.80
C LYS A 67 -0.88 -3.15 -19.51
N LEU A 68 -1.10 -3.54 -18.26
CA LEU A 68 -0.95 -4.94 -17.86
C LEU A 68 -1.92 -5.82 -18.66
N HIS A 69 -1.52 -7.07 -18.91
CA HIS A 69 -2.42 -8.03 -19.55
C HIS A 69 -3.67 -8.23 -18.66
N PRO A 70 -4.89 -8.34 -19.21
CA PRO A 70 -6.09 -8.52 -18.40
C PRO A 70 -5.98 -9.67 -17.39
N ASP A 71 -5.44 -10.81 -17.82
CA ASP A 71 -5.24 -11.98 -16.94
C ASP A 71 -4.07 -11.85 -15.96
N GLN A 72 -3.25 -10.81 -16.06
CA GLN A 72 -2.11 -10.63 -15.17
C GLN A 72 -2.59 -10.33 -13.76
N GLN A 73 -2.22 -11.20 -12.81
CA GLN A 73 -2.41 -10.94 -11.39
C GLN A 73 -1.55 -9.78 -10.94
N THR A 74 -2.15 -8.83 -10.23
CA THR A 74 -1.48 -7.74 -9.55
C THR A 74 -1.83 -7.77 -8.07
N LYS A 75 -0.94 -7.21 -7.27
CA LYS A 75 -1.05 -7.15 -5.82
C LYS A 75 -1.03 -5.72 -5.33
N LEU A 76 -1.95 -5.37 -4.46
CA LEU A 76 -1.85 -4.18 -3.62
C LEU A 76 -1.38 -4.61 -2.23
N LEU A 77 -0.19 -4.17 -1.84
CA LEU A 77 0.42 -4.42 -0.53
C LEU A 77 0.37 -3.12 0.28
N PHE A 78 0.03 -3.18 1.56
CA PHE A 78 0.04 -2.01 2.43
C PHE A 78 0.18 -2.39 3.90
N SER A 79 0.61 -1.42 4.72
CA SER A 79 0.73 -1.59 6.16
C SER A 79 -0.58 -1.25 6.88
N VAL A 80 -0.95 -2.07 7.86
CA VAL A 80 -2.06 -1.81 8.78
C VAL A 80 -1.50 -1.64 10.18
N ASP A 81 -1.92 -0.57 10.85
CA ASP A 81 -1.64 -0.32 12.26
C ASP A 81 -2.46 -1.29 13.13
N GLY A 82 -1.75 -2.22 13.77
CA GLY A 82 -2.32 -3.26 14.61
C GLY A 82 -2.36 -2.91 16.09
N ARG A 83 -1.81 -1.76 16.53
CA ARG A 83 -1.70 -1.40 17.95
C ARG A 83 -3.02 -1.48 18.69
N SER A 84 -4.08 -0.91 18.10
CA SER A 84 -5.43 -0.95 18.67
C SER A 84 -6.20 -2.24 18.40
N ARG A 85 -5.63 -3.15 17.60
CA ARG A 85 -6.29 -4.38 17.15
C ARG A 85 -5.92 -5.61 17.98
N PHE A 86 -4.85 -5.54 18.76
CA PHE A 86 -4.52 -6.57 19.74
C PHE A 86 -5.53 -6.58 20.89
N ASN A 87 -5.67 -7.75 21.53
CA ASN A 87 -6.43 -7.91 22.76
C ASN A 87 -5.54 -8.50 23.87
N PRO A 88 -5.14 -7.70 24.89
CA PRO A 88 -5.40 -6.26 25.02
C PRO A 88 -4.64 -5.41 23.98
N PRO A 89 -5.07 -4.17 23.70
CA PRO A 89 -4.34 -3.26 22.82
C PRO A 89 -2.91 -3.02 23.30
N LEU A 90 -2.00 -2.71 22.38
CA LEU A 90 -0.66 -2.26 22.75
C LEU A 90 -0.73 -0.95 23.52
N ALA A 91 0.17 -0.79 24.49
CA ALA A 91 0.21 0.37 25.36
C ALA A 91 0.30 1.68 24.58
N GLU A 92 -0.35 2.72 25.08
CA GLU A 92 -0.16 4.07 24.61
C GLU A 92 1.32 4.45 24.72
N GLY A 93 1.87 5.05 23.66
CA GLY A 93 3.31 5.36 23.58
C GLY A 93 4.21 4.18 23.22
N TYR A 94 3.68 3.01 22.82
CA TYR A 94 4.52 1.90 22.32
C TYR A 94 5.39 2.35 21.14
N PHE A 95 6.70 2.44 21.41
CA PHE A 95 7.70 3.01 20.50
C PHE A 95 8.11 2.05 19.36
N GLY A 96 7.81 0.76 19.50
CA GLY A 96 8.18 -0.26 18.51
C GLY A 96 7.26 -0.28 17.28
N ASN A 97 7.58 -1.15 16.32
CA ASN A 97 6.71 -1.45 15.19
C ASN A 97 5.52 -2.30 15.65
N GLY A 98 4.31 -1.78 15.45
CA GLY A 98 3.04 -2.46 15.74
C GLY A 98 2.16 -2.60 14.50
N ILE A 99 2.78 -2.97 13.37
CA ILE A 99 2.12 -3.05 12.06
C ILE A 99 2.21 -4.47 11.49
N VAL A 100 1.31 -4.79 10.56
CA VAL A 100 1.43 -5.94 9.67
C VAL A 100 1.30 -5.48 8.22
N LEU A 101 2.01 -6.13 7.30
CA LEU A 101 1.75 -5.97 5.88
C LEU A 101 0.63 -6.93 5.47
N THR A 102 -0.48 -6.37 4.98
CA THR A 102 -1.57 -7.13 4.36
C THR A 102 -1.63 -6.82 2.87
N ASN A 103 -2.32 -7.66 2.11
CA ASN A 103 -2.44 -7.48 0.68
C ASN A 103 -3.80 -7.89 0.13
N SER A 104 -4.09 -7.38 -1.05
CA SER A 104 -5.17 -7.84 -1.91
C SER A 104 -4.61 -8.23 -3.28
N LEU A 105 -5.18 -9.29 -3.86
CA LEU A 105 -4.82 -9.82 -5.18
C LEU A 105 -6.02 -9.68 -6.11
N CYS A 106 -5.76 -9.26 -7.34
CA CYS A 106 -6.79 -9.10 -8.36
C CYS A 106 -6.17 -9.18 -9.76
N SER A 107 -6.92 -9.63 -10.75
CA SER A 107 -6.48 -9.53 -12.14
C SER A 107 -6.52 -8.07 -12.61
N SER A 108 -5.63 -7.68 -13.52
CA SER A 108 -5.69 -6.32 -14.08
C SER A 108 -6.99 -6.07 -14.84
N GLY A 109 -7.58 -7.09 -15.46
CA GLY A 109 -8.87 -7.01 -16.14
C GLY A 109 -9.98 -6.65 -15.16
N ASP A 110 -10.10 -7.40 -14.06
CA ASP A 110 -11.11 -7.16 -13.04
C ASP A 110 -11.00 -5.76 -12.44
N LEU A 111 -9.78 -5.28 -12.16
CA LEU A 111 -9.58 -3.91 -11.66
C LEU A 111 -10.09 -2.83 -12.61
N VAL A 112 -9.95 -3.05 -13.92
CA VAL A 112 -10.29 -2.05 -14.94
C VAL A 112 -11.75 -2.11 -15.36
N GLU A 113 -12.29 -3.31 -15.50
CA GLU A 113 -13.63 -3.57 -16.02
C GLU A 113 -14.72 -3.39 -14.95
N ASN A 114 -14.41 -3.66 -13.68
CA ASN A 114 -15.35 -3.45 -12.58
C ASN A 114 -15.37 -1.98 -12.11
N PRO A 115 -16.49 -1.55 -11.46
CA PRO A 115 -16.59 -0.22 -10.86
C PRO A 115 -15.54 0.00 -9.75
N LEU A 116 -15.31 1.27 -9.40
CA LEU A 116 -14.33 1.62 -8.35
C LEU A 116 -14.69 0.97 -6.99
N SER A 117 -15.98 0.89 -6.67
CA SER A 117 -16.54 0.22 -5.49
C SER A 117 -16.01 -1.21 -5.31
N PHE A 118 -15.89 -1.99 -6.38
CA PHE A 118 -15.33 -3.35 -6.36
C PHE A 118 -13.89 -3.34 -5.85
N THR A 119 -13.04 -2.47 -6.40
CA THR A 119 -11.65 -2.39 -5.94
C THR A 119 -11.56 -1.84 -4.52
N VAL A 120 -12.40 -0.87 -4.16
CA VAL A 120 -12.45 -0.35 -2.78
C VAL A 120 -12.85 -1.45 -1.81
N LYS A 121 -13.79 -2.33 -2.20
CA LYS A 121 -14.20 -3.47 -1.40
C LYS A 121 -13.05 -4.45 -1.16
N LEU A 122 -12.24 -4.72 -2.19
CA LEU A 122 -11.03 -5.54 -2.03
C LEU A 122 -10.04 -4.95 -1.01
N VAL A 123 -9.86 -3.63 -0.98
CA VAL A 123 -9.00 -2.96 0.01
C VAL A 123 -9.65 -2.99 1.40
N HIS A 124 -10.95 -2.70 1.48
CA HIS A 124 -11.73 -2.70 2.71
C HIS A 124 -11.70 -4.05 3.41
N ASP A 125 -11.97 -5.13 2.66
CA ASP A 125 -11.97 -6.48 3.18
C ASP A 125 -10.56 -6.88 3.66
N ALA A 126 -9.50 -6.48 2.93
CA ALA A 126 -8.11 -6.72 3.34
C ALA A 126 -7.68 -5.93 4.60
N VAL A 127 -8.19 -4.71 4.79
CA VAL A 127 -8.00 -3.92 6.01
C VAL A 127 -8.72 -4.58 7.19
N ASN A 128 -9.95 -5.03 6.99
CA ASN A 128 -10.78 -5.63 8.04
C ASN A 128 -10.36 -7.04 8.43
N LEU A 129 -9.67 -7.77 7.53
CA LEU A 129 -9.08 -9.07 7.81
C LEU A 129 -8.06 -9.02 8.95
N VAL A 130 -7.41 -7.87 9.15
CA VAL A 130 -6.39 -7.71 10.19
C VAL A 130 -7.04 -7.61 11.56
N THR A 131 -7.20 -8.74 12.24
CA THR A 131 -7.73 -8.85 13.61
C THR A 131 -6.61 -9.24 14.60
N ASP A 132 -6.90 -9.26 15.91
CA ASP A 132 -5.97 -9.79 16.93
C ASP A 132 -5.43 -11.18 16.56
N THR A 133 -6.33 -12.09 16.16
CA THR A 133 -5.97 -13.46 15.76
C THR A 133 -5.14 -13.49 14.49
N TYR A 134 -5.45 -12.63 13.52
CA TYR A 134 -4.64 -12.49 12.31
C TYR A 134 -3.24 -11.99 12.62
N MET A 135 -3.11 -10.97 13.47
CA MET A 135 -1.82 -10.41 13.90
C MET A 135 -0.95 -11.47 14.58
N LYS A 136 -1.51 -12.25 15.50
CA LYS A 136 -0.81 -13.35 16.18
C LYS A 136 -0.39 -14.45 15.20
N SER A 137 -1.28 -14.87 14.32
CA SER A 137 -0.96 -15.85 13.27
C SER A 137 0.15 -15.36 12.32
N ALA A 138 0.14 -14.08 11.96
CA ALA A 138 1.19 -13.48 11.14
C ALA A 138 2.55 -13.52 11.87
N ILE A 139 2.59 -13.26 13.18
CA ILE A 139 3.81 -13.37 14.01
C ILE A 139 4.36 -14.80 13.94
N ASP A 140 3.52 -15.80 14.20
CA ASP A 140 3.91 -17.22 14.17
C ASP A 140 4.45 -17.61 12.79
N TYR A 141 3.75 -17.21 11.72
CA TYR A 141 4.17 -17.48 10.34
C TYR A 141 5.53 -16.83 10.01
N PHE A 142 5.74 -15.58 10.42
CA PHE A 142 7.00 -14.88 10.19
C PHE A 142 8.16 -15.46 11.01
N GLU A 143 7.89 -15.95 12.23
CA GLU A 143 8.89 -16.60 13.06
C GLU A 143 9.45 -17.86 12.39
N VAL A 144 8.56 -18.67 11.81
CA VAL A 144 8.91 -19.94 11.14
C VAL A 144 9.57 -19.71 9.77
N THR A 145 8.97 -18.86 8.94
CA THR A 145 9.37 -18.78 7.53
C THR A 145 10.43 -17.73 7.25
N ARG A 146 10.48 -16.67 8.07
CA ARG A 146 11.24 -15.43 7.77
C ARG A 146 10.98 -14.90 6.35
N ALA A 147 9.82 -15.23 5.79
CA ALA A 147 9.50 -14.94 4.40
C ALA A 147 9.40 -13.43 4.18
N ARG A 148 9.86 -12.97 3.02
CA ARG A 148 9.63 -11.60 2.56
C ARG A 148 8.54 -11.62 1.49
N PRO A 149 7.58 -10.68 1.51
CA PRO A 149 6.60 -10.58 0.44
C PRO A 149 7.32 -10.35 -0.89
N SER A 150 6.98 -11.13 -1.93
CA SER A 150 7.41 -10.80 -3.30
C SER A 150 6.85 -9.43 -3.69
N LEU A 151 7.62 -8.65 -4.44
CA LEU A 151 7.20 -7.37 -5.02
C LEU A 151 6.81 -7.48 -6.50
N ASP A 152 6.72 -8.71 -7.02
CA ASP A 152 6.32 -8.95 -8.40
C ASP A 152 4.88 -8.47 -8.63
N ALA A 153 4.68 -7.72 -9.72
CA ALA A 153 3.39 -7.09 -10.07
C ALA A 153 2.70 -6.36 -8.90
N THR A 154 3.49 -5.82 -7.97
CA THR A 154 3.02 -5.23 -6.71
C THR A 154 3.02 -3.71 -6.77
N LEU A 155 1.94 -3.11 -6.25
CA LEU A 155 1.91 -1.73 -5.78
C LEU A 155 1.96 -1.77 -4.25
N LEU A 156 2.99 -1.16 -3.65
CA LEU A 156 3.11 -1.00 -2.21
C LEU A 156 2.69 0.42 -1.82
N ILE A 157 1.68 0.54 -0.96
CA ILE A 157 1.27 1.82 -0.38
C ILE A 157 1.67 1.86 1.09
N THR A 158 2.39 2.91 1.47
CA THR A 158 2.65 3.25 2.86
C THR A 158 2.07 4.63 3.15
N THR A 159 1.52 4.81 4.35
CA THR A 159 0.95 6.09 4.77
C THR A 159 1.69 6.66 5.95
N TRP A 160 2.11 7.92 5.83
CA TRP A 160 2.64 8.72 6.93
C TRP A 160 1.63 9.76 7.40
N SER A 161 0.36 9.65 6.97
CA SER A 161 -0.64 10.67 7.25
C SER A 161 -0.98 10.82 8.74
N ARG A 162 -0.72 9.78 9.53
CA ARG A 162 -0.92 9.77 10.99
C ARG A 162 0.34 10.11 11.77
N LEU A 163 1.45 10.40 11.10
CA LEU A 163 2.68 10.88 11.75
C LEU A 163 2.56 12.39 11.90
N ALA A 164 2.82 12.90 13.11
CA ALA A 164 2.70 14.31 13.48
C ALA A 164 3.81 15.20 12.86
N PHE A 165 4.41 14.78 11.75
CA PHE A 165 5.51 15.51 11.09
C PHE A 165 5.09 16.88 10.56
N HIS A 166 3.79 17.13 10.37
CA HIS A 166 3.26 18.40 9.88
C HIS A 166 2.80 19.34 11.01
N THR A 167 2.69 18.86 12.25
CA THR A 167 2.19 19.64 13.40
C THR A 167 3.22 19.79 14.52
N THR A 168 4.47 19.38 14.29
CA THR A 168 5.52 19.46 15.32
C THR A 168 6.21 20.82 15.28
N ASP A 169 5.91 21.67 16.26
CA ASP A 169 6.60 22.95 16.49
C ASP A 169 7.70 22.79 17.56
N PHE A 170 8.95 23.09 17.18
CA PHE A 170 10.12 23.08 18.06
C PHE A 170 10.45 24.45 18.66
N GLY A 171 9.54 25.44 18.54
CA GLY A 171 9.71 26.82 18.97
C GLY A 171 9.88 27.82 17.82
N TRP A 172 9.71 27.39 16.57
CA TRP A 172 9.91 28.21 15.37
C TRP A 172 8.74 28.13 14.36
N GLY A 173 7.61 27.55 14.77
CA GLY A 173 6.43 27.35 13.94
C GLY A 173 6.36 25.94 13.33
N GLU A 174 5.21 25.64 12.72
CA GLU A 174 4.92 24.34 12.12
C GLU A 174 5.65 24.14 10.77
N PRO A 175 5.96 22.88 10.40
CA PRO A 175 6.61 22.58 9.12
C PRO A 175 5.72 22.91 7.91
N ILE A 176 6.25 23.66 6.95
CA ILE A 176 5.58 23.95 5.67
C ILE A 176 5.45 22.68 4.79
N LEU A 177 6.44 21.79 4.85
CA LEU A 177 6.49 20.55 4.07
C LEU A 177 7.27 19.46 4.84
N SER A 178 6.77 18.22 4.78
CA SER A 178 7.48 17.04 5.27
C SER A 178 7.49 15.94 4.20
N GLY A 179 8.56 15.14 4.16
CA GLY A 179 8.71 14.08 3.16
C GLY A 179 9.94 13.21 3.39
N PRO A 180 10.05 12.08 2.68
CA PRO A 180 11.18 11.17 2.82
C PRO A 180 12.45 11.78 2.19
N VAL A 181 13.60 11.48 2.78
CA VAL A 181 14.92 11.91 2.26
C VAL A 181 15.26 11.19 0.95
N ALA A 182 14.88 9.92 0.82
CA ALA A 182 15.11 9.11 -0.35
C ALA A 182 13.80 8.86 -1.11
N LEU A 183 13.90 8.82 -2.44
CA LEU A 183 12.76 8.51 -3.28
C LEU A 183 12.36 7.03 -3.10
N PRO A 184 11.06 6.72 -3.03
CA PRO A 184 10.59 5.35 -2.99
C PRO A 184 11.05 4.53 -4.20
N GLU A 185 11.15 3.20 -4.02
CA GLU A 185 11.30 2.29 -5.16
C GLU A 185 10.09 2.41 -6.12
N LYS A 186 10.25 1.95 -7.37
CA LYS A 186 9.24 2.15 -8.44
C LYS A 186 7.87 1.52 -8.14
N GLU A 187 7.81 0.59 -7.20
CA GLU A 187 6.62 -0.09 -6.70
C GLU A 187 5.92 0.68 -5.58
N VAL A 188 6.55 1.68 -4.97
CA VAL A 188 6.10 2.28 -3.71
C VAL A 188 5.45 3.64 -3.93
N ILE A 189 4.26 3.82 -3.36
CA ILE A 189 3.59 5.12 -3.20
C ILE A 189 3.54 5.46 -1.71
N LEU A 190 3.92 6.70 -1.39
CA LEU A 190 3.87 7.24 -0.03
C LEU A 190 2.75 8.29 0.06
N PHE A 191 1.81 8.08 0.98
CA PHE A 191 0.83 9.11 1.34
C PHE A 191 1.41 10.03 2.40
N LEU A 192 1.41 11.33 2.10
CA LEU A 192 1.84 12.41 2.97
C LEU A 192 0.65 13.33 3.23
N THR A 193 0.54 13.85 4.45
CA THR A 193 -0.39 14.95 4.75
C THR A 193 0.27 16.25 4.30
N SER A 194 -0.52 17.17 3.76
CA SER A 194 -0.07 18.51 3.42
C SER A 194 -1.19 19.49 3.70
N ASP A 195 -0.88 20.55 4.43
CA ASP A 195 -1.80 21.64 4.78
C ASP A 195 -1.72 22.81 3.77
N LEU A 196 -1.14 22.57 2.59
CA LEU A 196 -0.92 23.59 1.55
C LEU A 196 -2.15 23.87 0.67
N LEU A 197 -3.36 23.48 1.09
CA LEU A 197 -4.63 23.75 0.38
C LEU A 197 -5.76 24.07 1.34
#